data_AF-A0A8S0FX94-F1
#
_entry.id   AF-A0A8S0FX94-F1
#
_cell.length_a   1.000
_cell.length_b   1.000
_cell.length_c   1.000
_cell.angle_alpha   90.00
_cell.angle_beta   90.00
_cell.angle_gamma   90.00
#
_symmetry.space_group_name_H-M   'P 1'
#
loop_
_entity.id
_entity.type
_entity.pdbx_description
1 polymer ?
#
loop_
_entity_poly.entity_id
_entity_poly.type
_entity_poly.pdbx_seq_one_letter_code
_entity_poly.pdbx_strand_id
1 'polypeptide(L)' 'MTNTSVNPARSTAVAIFQGGWALEQLWFFWVVPIVGGIIGGLIYRTLLEKRN' A
#
# COMPACT_ATOMS: atom_id res chain seq x y z
N MET A 1 3.36 15.28 -1.13
CA MET A 1 3.05 14.24 -0.11
C MET A 1 1.65 13.70 -0.40
N THR A 2 1.42 12.38 -0.40
CA THR A 2 0.20 11.71 -0.96
C THR A 2 -0.91 11.38 0.05
N ASN A 3 -1.05 12.16 1.14
CA ASN A 3 -2.12 11.97 2.15
C ASN A 3 -2.15 10.61 2.88
N THR A 4 -1.01 9.91 2.95
CA THR A 4 -0.77 8.71 3.78
C THR A 4 -1.70 7.54 3.43
N SER A 5 -1.47 6.90 2.29
CA SER A 5 -2.30 5.81 1.76
C SER A 5 -1.70 4.41 1.97
N VAL A 6 -0.86 4.18 2.98
CA VAL A 6 -0.20 2.88 3.25
C VAL A 6 -1.15 1.67 3.41
N ASN A 7 -2.47 1.87 3.30
CA ASN A 7 -3.51 0.85 3.27
C ASN A 7 -4.43 1.03 2.03
N PRO A 8 -4.37 0.12 1.04
CA PRO A 8 -5.21 0.17 -0.16
C PRO A 8 -6.73 0.15 0.10
N ALA A 9 -7.18 -0.54 1.16
CA ALA A 9 -8.60 -0.62 1.51
C ALA A 9 -9.14 0.73 2.02
N ARG A 10 -8.33 1.49 2.79
CA ARG A 10 -8.68 2.85 3.23
C ARG A 10 -8.88 3.78 2.04
N SER A 11 -7.98 3.72 1.06
CA SER A 11 -8.02 4.61 -0.09
C SER A 11 -9.14 4.27 -1.06
N THR A 12 -9.48 2.98 -1.19
CA THR A 12 -10.65 2.54 -1.96
C THR A 12 -11.95 3.06 -1.35
N ALA A 13 -12.09 3.00 -0.02
CA ALA A 13 -13.28 3.50 0.67
C ALA A 13 -13.54 4.98 0.37
N VAL A 14 -12.51 5.84 0.41
CA VAL A 14 -12.68 7.28 0.13
C VAL A 14 -12.84 7.56 -1.36
N ALA A 15 -12.11 6.85 -2.22
CA ALA A 15 -12.13 7.07 -3.68
C ALA A 15 -13.51 6.80 -4.31
N ILE A 16 -14.26 5.82 -3.79
CA ILE A 16 -15.61 5.50 -4.26
C ILE A 16 -16.57 6.67 -4.02
N PHE A 17 -16.52 7.31 -2.84
CA PHE A 17 -17.40 8.44 -2.52
C PHE A 17 -16.91 9.77 -3.11
N GLN A 18 -15.61 9.92 -3.38
CA GLN A 18 -15.06 11.10 -4.03
C GLN A 18 -15.33 11.10 -5.54
N GLY A 19 -15.23 9.95 -6.19
CA GLY A 19 -15.42 9.80 -7.63
C GLY A 19 -14.35 10.50 -8.49
N GLY A 20 -14.48 10.41 -9.82
CA GLY A 20 -13.62 11.11 -10.77
C GLY A 20 -12.13 10.78 -10.60
N TRP A 21 -11.31 11.81 -10.32
CA TRP A 21 -9.84 11.72 -10.32
C TRP A 21 -9.26 10.78 -9.25
N ALA A 22 -9.92 10.55 -8.11
CA ALA A 22 -9.41 9.61 -7.11
C ALA A 22 -9.49 8.14 -7.56
N LEU A 23 -10.47 7.79 -8.40
CA LEU A 23 -10.58 6.45 -8.96
C LEU A 23 -9.49 6.20 -10.01
N GLU A 24 -9.14 7.22 -10.80
CA GLU A 24 -8.04 7.15 -11.77
C GLU A 24 -6.67 6.97 -11.10
N GLN A 25 -6.49 7.50 -9.89
CA GLN A 25 -5.24 7.35 -9.13
C GLN A 25 -5.23 6.16 -8.16
N LEU A 26 -6.36 5.46 -7.98
CA LEU A 26 -6.53 4.41 -6.98
C LEU A 26 -5.54 3.24 -7.18
N TRP A 27 -5.22 2.89 -8.43
CA TRP A 27 -4.31 1.79 -8.74
C TRP A 27 -2.91 1.99 -8.12
N PHE A 28 -2.41 3.22 -8.09
CA PHE A 28 -1.10 3.55 -7.51
C PHE A 28 -1.06 3.22 -6.02
N PHE A 29 -2.18 3.47 -5.34
CA PHE A 29 -2.36 3.19 -3.91
C PHE A 29 -2.59 1.72 -3.58
N TRP A 30 -2.77 0.85 -4.59
CA TRP A 30 -2.73 -0.59 -4.41
C TRP A 30 -1.33 -1.15 -4.66
N VAL A 31 -0.69 -0.77 -5.78
CA VAL A 31 0.59 -1.34 -6.19
C VAL A 31 1.71 -0.97 -5.21
N VAL A 32 1.83 0.31 -4.85
CA VAL A 32 2.97 0.78 -4.05
C VAL A 32 2.99 0.19 -2.63
N PRO A 33 1.87 0.17 -1.86
CA PRO A 33 1.89 -0.42 -0.52
C PRO A 33 2.12 -1.94 -0.51
N ILE A 34 1.59 -2.67 -1.49
CA ILE A 34 1.78 -4.12 -1.59
C ILE A 34 3.25 -4.43 -1.86
N VAL A 35 3.86 -3.76 -2.85
CA VAL A 35 5.28 -3.93 -3.17
C VAL A 35 6.16 -3.55 -1.97
N GLY A 36 5.88 -2.42 -1.33
CA GLY A 36 6.60 -1.99 -0.12
C GLY A 36 6.48 -2.99 1.03
N GLY A 37 5.28 -3.53 1.27
CA GLY A 37 5.03 -4.54 2.31
C GLY A 37 5.75 -5.86 2.05
N ILE A 38 5.76 -6.33 0.80
CA ILE A 38 6.51 -7.53 0.39
C ILE A 38 8.01 -7.32 0.59
N ILE A 39 8.56 -6.20 0.12
CA ILE A 39 9.98 -5.91 0.27
C ILE A 39 10.36 -5.82 1.76
N GLY A 40 9.57 -5.11 2.58
CA GLY A 40 9.80 -5.03 4.02
C GLY A 40 9.74 -6.41 4.70
N GLY A 41 8.76 -7.24 4.34
CA GLY A 41 8.64 -8.61 4.83
C GLY A 41 9.82 -9.50 4.42
N LEU A 42 10.29 -9.38 3.18
CA LEU A 42 11.46 -10.10 2.69
C LEU A 42 12.74 -9.65 3.39
N ILE A 43 12.93 -8.34 3.59
CA ILE A 43 14.08 -7.80 4.34
C ILE A 43 14.09 -8.39 5.75
N TYR A 44 12.96 -8.37 6.44
CA TYR A 44 12.86 -8.93 7.79
C TYR A 44 13.18 -10.42 7.78
N ARG A 45 12.50 -11.20 6.92
CA ARG A 45 12.67 -12.64 6.83
C ARG A 45 14.09 -13.10 6.46
N THR A 46 14.77 -12.36 5.58
CA THR A 46 16.06 -12.78 5.04
C THR A 46 17.25 -12.26 5.84
N LEU A 47 17.12 -11.08 6.47
CA LEU A 47 18.24 -10.43 7.15
C LEU A 47 18.09 -10.36 8.67
N LEU A 48 16.85 -10.38 9.20
CA LEU A 48 16.59 -10.05 10.61
C LEU A 48 15.88 -11.17 11.39
N GLU A 49 15.13 -12.05 10.71
CA GLU A 49 14.41 -13.16 11.33
C GLU A 49 15.39 -14.28 11.72
N LYS A 50 15.71 -14.39 13.01
CA LYS A 50 16.35 -15.59 13.56
C LYS A 50 15.28 -16.63 13.85
N ARG A 51 15.28 -17.72 13.06
CA ARG A 51 14.57 -18.95 13.39
C ARG A 51 15.50 -19.84 14.22
N ASN A 52 15.14 -20.07 15.48
CA ASN A 52 15.77 -21.06 16.36
C ASN A 52 15.01 -22.38 16.25
#